data_AF-A0A0F9HUX9-F1
#
_entry.id   AF-A0A0F9HUX9-F1
#
_cell.length_a   1.000
_cell.length_b   1.000
_cell.length_c   1.000
_cell.angle_alpha   90.00
_cell.angle_beta   90.00
_cell.angle_gamma   90.00
#
_symmetry.space_group_name_H-M   'P 1'
#
loop_
_entity.id
_entity.type
_entity.pdbx_description
1 polymer ?
#
loop_
_entity_poly.entity_id
_entity_poly.type
_entity_poly.pdbx_seq_one_letter_code
_entity_poly.pdbx_strand_id
1 'polypeptide(L)'
;MNILLKFKNHFTRSGSVGRAWTEALLYSNEDRLVFEENDAELVIIYGCGPGNRAHYMRARERGLPTITIDLGFWQRGGPRDTDAHYKVSVNWHHPQQYLMQLNCPPDRFKKFNRGSKEPTPWHNTGRQILLAGMGPKSFELYDMRSQEWDLWAVEEIRKRTERPIIYRPKPSWLNPQPIPGTIFSSKHQNLDAVLNNT
;
A
#
# COMPACT_ATOMS: atom_id res chain seq x y z
N MET A 1 -20.67 3.80 -20.48
CA MET A 1 -19.60 2.77 -20.51
C MET A 1 -19.93 1.61 -19.58
N ASN A 2 -19.52 0.38 -19.88
CA ASN A 2 -19.69 -0.79 -19.03
C ASN A 2 -18.57 -0.88 -17.97
N ILE A 3 -18.94 -0.82 -16.70
CA ILE A 3 -18.02 -0.72 -15.57
C ILE A 3 -18.16 -1.94 -14.67
N LEU A 4 -17.06 -2.63 -14.43
CA LEU A 4 -16.99 -3.69 -13.43
C LEU A 4 -16.42 -3.15 -12.11
N LEU A 5 -17.18 -3.32 -11.02
CA LEU A 5 -16.76 -2.93 -9.67
C LEU A 5 -16.35 -4.16 -8.84
N LYS A 6 -15.10 -4.20 -8.36
CA LYS A 6 -14.57 -5.26 -7.50
C LYS A 6 -14.26 -4.73 -6.10
N PHE A 7 -15.24 -4.82 -5.22
CA PHE A 7 -15.14 -4.49 -3.78
C PHE A 7 -15.40 -5.74 -2.94
N LYS A 8 -14.82 -5.81 -1.73
CA LYS A 8 -15.23 -6.82 -0.74
C LYS A 8 -16.55 -6.39 -0.06
N ASN A 9 -17.29 -7.37 0.47
CA ASN A 9 -18.61 -7.29 1.11
C ASN A 9 -19.06 -5.94 1.71
N HIS A 10 -20.37 -5.68 1.58
CA HIS A 10 -21.09 -4.45 1.96
C HIS A 10 -20.91 -3.97 3.42
N PHE A 11 -20.52 -4.84 4.36
CA PHE A 11 -20.38 -4.50 5.78
C PHE A 11 -18.96 -4.05 6.20
N THR A 12 -18.03 -3.98 5.25
CA THR A 12 -16.65 -3.57 5.51
C THR A 12 -16.37 -2.17 4.92
N ARG A 13 -15.20 -1.59 5.19
CA ARG A 13 -14.78 -0.30 4.61
C ARG A 13 -14.85 -0.31 3.06
N SER A 14 -14.59 -1.44 2.42
CA SER A 14 -14.77 -1.56 0.98
C SER A 14 -16.23 -1.49 0.55
N GLY A 15 -17.17 -1.85 1.42
CA GLY A 15 -18.60 -1.74 1.18
C GLY A 15 -19.10 -0.29 1.16
N SER A 16 -18.61 0.57 2.08
CA SER A 16 -18.96 1.99 2.08
C SER A 16 -18.35 2.73 0.89
N VAL A 17 -17.09 2.46 0.55
CA VAL A 17 -16.47 3.01 -0.67
C VAL A 17 -17.17 2.49 -1.92
N GLY A 18 -17.46 1.19 -1.98
CA GLY A 18 -18.17 0.58 -3.10
C GLY A 18 -19.54 1.21 -3.32
N ARG A 19 -20.31 1.43 -2.25
CA ARG A 19 -21.61 2.12 -2.31
C ARG A 19 -21.47 3.54 -2.86
N ALA A 20 -20.54 4.33 -2.34
CA ALA A 20 -20.35 5.70 -2.79
C ALA A 20 -20.00 5.77 -4.29
N TRP A 21 -19.16 4.85 -4.78
CA TRP A 21 -18.83 4.77 -6.21
C TRP A 21 -19.99 4.26 -7.05
N THR A 22 -20.73 3.26 -6.60
CA THR A 22 -21.95 2.81 -7.27
C THR A 22 -22.97 3.95 -7.39
N GLU A 23 -23.24 4.69 -6.31
CA GLU A 23 -24.16 5.83 -6.32
C GLU A 23 -23.69 6.94 -7.28
N ALA A 24 -22.41 7.30 -7.24
CA ALA A 24 -21.85 8.32 -8.12
C ALA A 24 -21.90 7.92 -9.61
N LEU A 25 -21.62 6.66 -9.93
CA LEU A 25 -21.64 6.15 -11.30
C LEU A 25 -23.07 6.00 -11.84
N LEU A 26 -24.02 5.57 -11.00
CA LEU A 26 -25.43 5.48 -11.41
C LEU A 26 -26.07 6.86 -11.60
N TYR A 27 -25.49 7.92 -11.05
CA TYR A 27 -25.97 9.28 -11.25
C TYR A 27 -25.67 9.83 -12.66
N SER A 28 -24.70 9.27 -13.40
CA SER A 28 -24.29 9.79 -14.71
C SER A 28 -25.24 9.41 -15.87
N ASN A 29 -26.20 8.50 -15.66
CA ASN A 29 -27.15 7.93 -16.66
C ASN A 29 -26.53 7.31 -17.94
N GLU A 30 -25.24 7.49 -18.21
CA GLU A 30 -24.53 6.97 -19.40
C GLU A 30 -23.70 5.71 -19.07
N ASP A 31 -23.42 5.47 -17.79
CA ASP A 31 -22.62 4.35 -17.32
C ASP A 31 -23.48 3.19 -16.80
N ARG A 32 -23.01 1.97 -17.07
CA ARG A 32 -23.71 0.73 -16.71
C ARG A 32 -22.79 -0.15 -15.88
N LEU A 33 -23.30 -0.60 -14.74
CA LEU A 33 -22.60 -1.60 -13.94
C LEU A 33 -22.79 -2.98 -14.57
N VAL A 34 -21.69 -3.67 -14.84
CA VAL A 34 -21.68 -5.06 -15.30
C VAL A 34 -21.11 -5.97 -14.23
N PHE A 35 -21.56 -7.22 -14.22
CA PHE A 35 -21.13 -8.23 -13.26
C PHE A 35 -20.16 -9.24 -13.86
N GLU A 36 -20.23 -9.43 -15.18
CA GLU A 36 -19.33 -10.28 -15.94
C GLU A 36 -18.12 -9.48 -16.41
N GLU A 37 -16.93 -10.09 -16.28
CA GLU A 37 -15.69 -9.42 -16.68
C GLU A 37 -15.63 -9.16 -18.19
N ASN A 38 -16.16 -10.07 -19.00
CA ASN A 38 -16.09 -9.98 -20.45
C ASN A 38 -16.85 -8.76 -21.00
N ASP A 39 -17.87 -8.31 -20.29
CA ASP A 39 -18.70 -7.18 -20.68
C ASP A 39 -18.09 -5.84 -20.26
N ALA A 40 -17.02 -5.84 -19.45
CA ALA A 40 -16.42 -4.64 -18.89
C ALA A 40 -15.54 -3.89 -19.91
N GLU A 41 -15.73 -2.57 -19.97
CA GLU A 41 -14.87 -1.61 -20.68
C GLU A 41 -13.94 -0.87 -19.71
N LEU A 42 -14.28 -0.84 -18.42
CA LEU A 42 -13.48 -0.28 -17.32
C LEU A 42 -13.58 -1.19 -16.09
N VAL A 43 -12.46 -1.42 -15.41
CA VAL A 43 -12.44 -2.18 -14.15
C VAL A 43 -12.01 -1.30 -12.99
N ILE A 44 -12.85 -1.19 -11.96
CA ILE A 44 -12.56 -0.46 -10.72
C ILE A 44 -12.39 -1.45 -9.58
N ILE A 45 -11.27 -1.39 -8.87
CA ILE A 45 -10.86 -2.38 -7.87
C ILE A 45 -10.54 -1.69 -6.56
N TYR A 46 -11.11 -2.16 -5.45
CA TYR A 46 -10.73 -1.72 -4.11
C TYR A 46 -9.79 -2.71 -3.43
N GLY A 47 -8.54 -2.30 -3.29
CA GLY A 47 -7.43 -3.08 -2.77
C GLY A 47 -6.98 -4.16 -3.76
N CYS A 48 -5.68 -4.23 -4.03
CA CYS A 48 -5.09 -5.29 -4.86
C CYS A 48 -4.55 -6.43 -3.97
N GLY A 49 -5.46 -7.10 -3.24
CA GLY A 49 -5.11 -8.34 -2.54
C GLY A 49 -5.17 -9.55 -3.49
N PRO A 50 -4.79 -10.74 -3.03
CA PRO A 50 -4.71 -11.96 -3.86
C PRO A 50 -5.98 -12.23 -4.69
N GLY A 51 -7.17 -12.14 -4.07
CA GLY A 51 -8.43 -12.32 -4.79
C GLY A 51 -8.76 -11.24 -5.83
N ASN A 52 -8.31 -10.00 -5.61
CA ASN A 52 -8.53 -8.89 -6.56
C ASN A 52 -7.41 -8.77 -7.60
N ARG A 53 -6.23 -9.36 -7.34
CA ARG A 53 -5.08 -9.36 -8.26
C ARG A 53 -5.45 -10.02 -9.57
N ALA A 54 -6.18 -11.13 -9.55
CA ALA A 54 -6.57 -11.85 -10.75
C ALA A 54 -7.45 -10.98 -11.68
N HIS A 55 -8.39 -10.21 -11.12
CA HIS A 55 -9.21 -9.24 -11.86
C HIS A 55 -8.35 -8.14 -12.51
N TYR A 56 -7.39 -7.60 -11.76
CA TYR A 56 -6.45 -6.60 -12.27
C TYR A 56 -5.57 -7.14 -13.41
N MET A 57 -5.02 -8.35 -13.26
CA MET A 57 -4.16 -8.97 -14.27
C MET A 57 -4.93 -9.26 -15.56
N ARG A 58 -6.13 -9.83 -15.47
CA ARG A 58 -6.98 -10.08 -16.66
C ARG A 58 -7.40 -8.80 -17.37
N ALA A 59 -7.73 -7.74 -16.62
CA ALA A 59 -8.02 -6.44 -17.22
C ALA A 59 -6.81 -5.91 -18.00
N ARG A 60 -5.60 -6.04 -17.43
CA ARG A 60 -4.36 -5.66 -18.10
C ARG A 60 -4.04 -6.48 -19.34
N GLU A 61 -4.20 -7.80 -19.28
CA GLU A 61 -3.99 -8.70 -20.41
C GLU A 61 -4.91 -8.35 -21.59
N ARG A 62 -6.11 -7.85 -21.30
CA ARG A 62 -7.08 -7.37 -22.29
C ARG A 62 -6.88 -5.92 -22.72
N GLY A 63 -5.90 -5.21 -22.16
CA GLY A 63 -5.68 -3.78 -22.44
C GLY A 63 -6.78 -2.86 -21.90
N LEU A 64 -7.61 -3.34 -20.96
CA LEU A 64 -8.66 -2.52 -20.37
C LEU A 64 -8.09 -1.48 -19.40
N PRO A 65 -8.65 -0.27 -19.36
CA PRO A 65 -8.33 0.69 -18.33
C PRO A 65 -8.72 0.14 -16.95
N THR A 66 -7.91 0.47 -15.94
CA THR A 66 -8.19 0.06 -14.55
C THR A 66 -8.09 1.24 -13.62
N ILE A 67 -8.98 1.33 -12.64
CA ILE A 67 -8.86 2.25 -11.50
C ILE A 67 -8.69 1.41 -10.24
N THR A 68 -7.53 1.50 -9.60
CA THR A 68 -7.29 0.85 -8.30
C THR A 68 -7.43 1.87 -7.17
N ILE A 69 -8.25 1.54 -6.19
CA ILE A 69 -8.50 2.33 -4.99
C ILE A 69 -7.93 1.56 -3.81
N ASP A 70 -7.19 2.21 -2.92
CA ASP A 70 -6.64 1.57 -1.72
C ASP A 70 -6.66 2.56 -0.55
N LEU A 71 -6.29 2.08 0.63
CA LEU A 71 -6.12 2.94 1.80
C LEU A 71 -5.13 4.06 1.51
N GLY A 72 -5.46 5.26 1.97
CA GLY A 72 -4.54 6.40 1.98
C GLY A 72 -3.27 6.08 2.76
N PHE A 73 -2.19 6.77 2.41
CA PHE A 73 -0.93 6.71 3.18
C PHE A 73 -1.11 7.31 4.57
N TRP A 74 -1.95 8.34 4.67
CA TRP A 74 -2.29 9.11 5.88
C TRP A 74 -3.80 9.18 6.03
N GLN A 75 -4.30 9.60 7.20
CA GLN A 75 -5.74 9.80 7.45
C GLN A 75 -6.58 8.59 7.02
N ARG A 76 -6.19 7.41 7.49
CA ARG A 76 -6.92 6.16 7.21
C ARG A 76 -8.16 6.09 8.08
N GLY A 77 -9.26 6.67 7.62
CA GLY A 77 -10.51 6.59 8.38
C GLY A 77 -11.07 5.17 8.47
N GLY A 78 -11.71 4.82 9.58
CA GLY A 78 -12.49 3.61 9.82
C GLY A 78 -13.64 3.37 8.83
N PRO A 79 -14.37 2.24 8.94
CA PRO A 79 -15.49 1.94 8.03
C PRO A 79 -16.61 3.00 7.99
N ARG A 80 -16.72 3.83 9.02
CA ARG A 80 -17.73 4.89 9.17
C ARG A 80 -17.17 6.30 9.02
N ASP A 81 -15.88 6.43 8.77
CA ASP A 81 -15.23 7.73 8.73
C ASP A 81 -15.47 8.35 7.36
N THR A 82 -16.10 9.51 7.35
CA THR A 82 -16.40 10.28 6.14
C THR A 82 -15.22 11.15 5.68
N ASP A 83 -14.22 11.32 6.55
CA ASP A 83 -13.03 12.16 6.35
C ASP A 83 -11.76 11.29 6.16
N ALA A 84 -11.87 10.24 5.36
CA ALA A 84 -10.79 9.30 5.07
C ALA A 84 -10.11 9.63 3.73
N HIS A 85 -8.78 9.54 3.68
CA HIS A 85 -8.05 9.58 2.42
C HIS A 85 -7.95 8.19 1.78
N TYR A 86 -8.08 8.17 0.45
CA TYR A 86 -7.89 6.99 -0.38
C TYR A 86 -6.82 7.27 -1.43
N LYS A 87 -6.02 6.25 -1.70
CA LYS A 87 -5.08 6.26 -2.82
C LYS A 87 -5.83 5.77 -4.04
N VAL A 88 -5.85 6.58 -5.10
CA VAL A 88 -6.38 6.19 -6.41
C VAL A 88 -5.21 6.05 -7.37
N SER A 89 -5.26 5.03 -8.22
CA SER A 89 -4.24 4.74 -9.22
C SER A 89 -4.89 4.32 -10.53
N VAL A 90 -4.47 4.95 -11.63
CA VAL A 90 -4.98 4.68 -12.98
C VAL A 90 -4.02 3.74 -13.71
N ASN A 91 -4.57 2.70 -14.34
CA ASN A 91 -3.91 1.64 -15.10
C ASN A 91 -2.85 0.83 -14.31
N TRP A 92 -2.64 1.14 -13.04
CA TRP A 92 -1.66 0.51 -12.17
C TRP A 92 -2.23 0.29 -10.78
N HIS A 93 -1.76 -0.74 -10.08
CA HIS A 93 -2.14 -0.99 -8.67
C HIS A 93 -1.49 0.02 -7.70
N HIS A 94 -0.39 0.66 -8.11
CA HIS A 94 0.28 1.73 -7.39
C HIS A 94 0.50 2.94 -8.29
N PRO A 95 0.29 4.16 -7.78
CA PRO A 95 0.33 5.39 -8.58
C PRO A 95 1.76 5.90 -8.82
N GLN A 96 2.77 5.03 -8.69
CA GLN A 96 4.19 5.40 -8.71
C GLN A 96 4.59 6.08 -10.01
N GLN A 97 3.98 5.67 -11.13
CA GLN A 97 4.33 6.16 -12.45
C GLN A 97 4.13 7.65 -12.65
N TYR A 98 3.15 8.24 -11.96
CA TYR A 98 2.87 9.66 -12.06
C TYR A 98 3.16 10.40 -10.77
N LEU A 99 2.88 9.83 -9.58
CA LEU A 99 3.11 10.54 -8.31
C LEU A 99 4.58 10.92 -8.10
N MET A 100 5.53 10.10 -8.56
CA MET A 100 6.96 10.39 -8.43
C MET A 100 7.45 11.48 -9.40
N GLN A 101 6.63 11.86 -10.38
CA GLN A 101 6.95 12.89 -11.38
C GLN A 101 6.31 14.25 -11.06
N LEU A 102 5.40 14.29 -10.08
CA LEU A 102 4.72 15.53 -9.71
C LEU A 102 5.64 16.43 -8.87
N ASN A 103 5.83 17.67 -9.31
CA ASN A 103 6.40 18.71 -8.47
C ASN A 103 5.37 19.10 -7.39
N CYS A 104 5.54 18.54 -6.20
CA CYS A 104 4.62 18.76 -5.10
C CYS A 104 5.19 19.78 -4.11
N PRO A 105 4.37 20.69 -3.57
CA PRO A 105 4.86 21.71 -2.65
C PRO A 105 5.36 21.08 -1.33
N PRO A 106 6.41 21.67 -0.72
CA PRO A 106 7.02 21.12 0.50
C PRO A 106 6.07 21.13 1.70
N ASP A 107 5.05 22.00 1.68
CA ASP A 107 4.06 22.14 2.76
C ASP A 107 2.88 21.17 2.68
N ARG A 108 2.83 20.30 1.66
CA ARG A 108 1.72 19.37 1.43
C ARG A 108 1.47 18.48 2.65
N PHE A 109 2.52 18.04 3.33
CA PHE A 109 2.39 17.15 4.47
C PHE A 109 1.65 17.86 5.60
N LYS A 110 2.06 19.08 5.95
CA LYS A 110 1.39 19.93 6.94
C LYS A 110 -0.08 20.18 6.62
N LYS A 111 -0.44 20.34 5.34
CA LYS A 111 -1.83 20.54 4.91
C LYS A 111 -2.72 19.31 5.15
N PHE A 112 -2.17 18.10 5.02
CA PHE A 112 -2.93 16.85 5.14
C PHE A 112 -2.74 16.13 6.48
N ASN A 113 -1.76 16.54 7.28
CA ASN A 113 -1.45 15.93 8.55
C ASN A 113 -2.30 16.54 9.69
N ARG A 114 -3.46 15.92 9.98
CA ARG A 114 -4.37 16.33 11.07
C ARG A 114 -3.99 15.69 12.41
N GLY A 115 -2.72 15.81 12.82
CA GLY A 115 -2.24 15.33 14.13
C GLY A 115 -1.57 13.94 14.13
N SER A 116 -1.17 13.40 12.96
CA SER A 116 -0.19 12.30 12.94
C SER A 116 1.22 12.84 13.21
N LYS A 117 2.19 11.96 13.48
CA LYS A 117 3.60 12.36 13.66
C LYS A 117 4.11 13.06 12.39
N GLU A 118 4.66 14.27 12.56
CA GLU A 118 5.39 14.98 11.51
C GLU A 118 6.68 14.21 11.17
N PRO A 119 7.05 14.08 9.88
CA PRO A 119 8.35 13.57 9.48
C PRO A 119 9.44 14.43 10.10
N THR A 120 10.38 13.81 10.79
CA THR A 120 11.59 14.49 11.20
C THR A 120 12.42 14.84 9.96
N PRO A 121 13.11 15.99 9.93
CA PRO A 121 14.02 16.32 8.85
C PRO A 121 15.05 15.21 8.61
N TRP A 122 15.41 15.02 7.34
CA TRP A 122 16.49 14.12 6.97
C TRP A 122 17.81 14.58 7.60
N HIS A 123 18.59 13.64 8.14
CA HIS A 123 19.93 13.93 8.67
C HIS A 123 20.90 12.79 8.34
N ASN A 124 22.19 13.15 8.20
CA ASN A 124 23.23 12.20 7.77
C ASN A 124 24.03 11.58 8.94
N THR A 125 23.63 11.85 10.17
CA THR A 125 24.33 11.42 11.40
C THR A 125 23.89 10.04 11.90
N GLY A 126 22.97 9.37 11.21
CA GLY A 126 22.49 8.03 11.59
C GLY A 126 23.62 7.00 11.62
N ARG A 127 23.74 6.27 12.73
CA ARG A 127 24.78 5.24 12.95
C ARG A 127 24.33 3.83 12.53
N GLN A 128 23.04 3.66 12.30
CA GLN A 128 22.38 2.37 12.08
C GLN A 128 21.43 2.49 10.88
N ILE A 129 20.98 1.35 10.37
CA ILE A 129 19.98 1.27 9.30
C ILE A 129 18.79 0.45 9.79
N LEU A 130 17.60 1.04 9.80
CA LEU A 130 16.36 0.31 10.05
C LEU A 130 15.81 -0.25 8.73
N LEU A 131 15.83 -1.57 8.59
CA LEU A 131 15.11 -2.27 7.53
C LEU A 131 13.70 -2.63 8.04
N ALA A 132 12.70 -1.87 7.56
CA ALA A 132 11.29 -2.19 7.80
C ALA A 132 10.86 -3.31 6.86
N GLY A 133 10.71 -4.51 7.40
CA GLY A 133 10.43 -5.71 6.62
C GLY A 133 9.05 -5.70 5.97
N MET A 134 8.95 -6.41 4.86
CA MET A 134 7.68 -6.72 4.22
C MET A 134 6.84 -7.68 5.09
N GLY A 135 5.61 -7.97 4.65
CA GLY A 135 4.78 -8.95 5.35
C GLY A 135 4.04 -9.88 4.39
N PRO A 136 3.38 -10.93 4.91
CA PRO A 136 2.85 -12.04 4.12
C PRO A 136 2.00 -11.64 2.92
N LYS A 137 1.09 -10.67 3.12
CA LYS A 137 0.22 -10.16 2.06
C LYS A 137 0.99 -9.58 0.87
N SER A 138 2.16 -8.98 1.12
CA SER A 138 2.98 -8.43 0.05
C SER A 138 3.75 -9.53 -0.69
N PHE A 139 4.26 -10.55 0.01
CA PHE A 139 4.92 -11.68 -0.64
C PHE A 139 3.97 -12.39 -1.60
N GLU A 140 2.72 -12.64 -1.16
CA GLU A 140 1.68 -13.24 -1.99
C GLU A 140 1.28 -12.34 -3.19
N LEU A 141 1.24 -11.02 -3.02
CA LEU A 141 0.91 -10.10 -4.11
C LEU A 141 1.98 -10.10 -5.22
N TYR A 142 3.25 -10.25 -4.83
CA TYR A 142 4.41 -10.18 -5.73
C TYR A 142 4.97 -11.55 -6.12
N ASP A 143 4.27 -12.65 -5.80
CA ASP A 143 4.71 -14.03 -6.04
C ASP A 143 6.14 -14.31 -5.50
N MET A 144 6.45 -13.75 -4.33
CA MET A 144 7.75 -13.88 -3.64
C MET A 144 7.67 -14.91 -2.53
N ARG A 145 8.81 -15.57 -2.22
CA ARG A 145 8.91 -16.38 -0.99
C ARG A 145 8.96 -15.49 0.24
N SER A 146 8.58 -16.06 1.39
CA SER A 146 8.68 -15.37 2.69
C SER A 146 10.09 -14.83 2.92
N GLN A 147 10.19 -13.53 3.26
CA GLN A 147 11.45 -12.80 3.50
C GLN A 147 12.39 -12.67 2.30
N GLU A 148 11.97 -13.08 1.10
CA GLU A 148 12.86 -13.03 -0.08
C GLU A 148 13.37 -11.61 -0.36
N TRP A 149 12.47 -10.63 -0.35
CA TRP A 149 12.84 -9.22 -0.49
C TRP A 149 13.65 -8.72 0.70
N ASP A 150 13.32 -9.13 1.92
CA ASP A 150 14.02 -8.67 3.13
C ASP A 150 15.49 -9.13 3.12
N LEU A 151 15.74 -10.39 2.72
CA LEU A 151 17.08 -10.97 2.58
C LEU A 151 17.89 -10.25 1.49
N TRP A 152 17.27 -10.06 0.32
CA TRP A 152 17.89 -9.32 -0.79
C TRP A 152 18.24 -7.88 -0.38
N ALA A 153 17.34 -7.18 0.33
CA ALA A 153 17.56 -5.82 0.79
C ALA A 153 18.74 -5.72 1.76
N VAL A 154 18.87 -6.68 2.70
CA VAL A 154 20.04 -6.75 3.60
C VAL A 154 21.33 -6.92 2.80
N GLU A 155 21.35 -7.85 1.83
CA GLU A 155 22.52 -8.09 1.00
C GLU A 155 22.94 -6.85 0.20
N GLU A 156 21.97 -6.17 -0.42
CA GLU A 156 22.22 -4.93 -1.18
C GLU A 156 22.71 -3.78 -0.29
N ILE A 157 22.15 -3.61 0.90
CA ILE A 157 22.61 -2.60 1.84
C ILE A 157 24.05 -2.90 2.26
N ARG A 158 24.36 -4.17 2.58
CA ARG A 158 25.70 -4.60 3.02
C ARG A 158 26.79 -4.33 1.97
N LYS A 159 26.48 -4.40 0.69
CA LYS A 159 27.42 -4.03 -0.40
C LYS A 159 27.89 -2.57 -0.34
N ARG A 160 27.20 -1.71 0.40
CA ARG A 160 27.40 -0.25 0.39
C ARG A 160 27.80 0.32 1.75
N THR A 161 27.70 -0.46 2.83
CA THR A 161 27.98 0.04 4.19
C THR A 161 28.14 -1.07 5.23
N GLU A 162 29.02 -0.81 6.19
CA GLU A 162 29.22 -1.65 7.38
C GLU A 162 28.34 -1.28 8.58
N ARG A 163 27.49 -0.24 8.45
CA ARG A 163 26.61 0.20 9.56
C ARG A 163 25.73 -0.96 10.04
N PRO A 164 25.47 -1.10 11.36
CA PRO A 164 24.53 -2.09 11.87
C PRO A 164 23.15 -1.96 11.20
N ILE A 165 22.58 -3.10 10.79
CA ILE A 165 21.24 -3.17 10.21
C ILE A 165 20.31 -3.75 11.28
N ILE A 166 19.27 -3.01 11.63
CA ILE A 166 18.16 -3.46 12.45
C ILE A 166 17.07 -3.96 11.53
N TYR A 167 16.77 -5.26 11.59
CA TYR A 167 15.64 -5.83 10.87
C TYR A 167 14.39 -5.78 11.76
N ARG A 168 13.38 -5.03 11.32
CA ARG A 168 12.09 -4.91 12.01
C ARG A 168 10.96 -5.37 11.10
N PRO A 169 10.48 -6.63 11.24
CA PRO A 169 9.41 -7.16 10.40
C PRO A 169 8.09 -6.40 10.58
N LYS A 170 7.20 -6.53 9.60
CA LYS A 170 5.85 -5.95 9.67
C LYS A 170 5.13 -6.38 10.96
N PRO A 171 4.56 -5.47 11.76
CA PRO A 171 3.95 -5.81 13.06
C PRO A 171 2.82 -6.84 13.01
N SER A 172 2.10 -6.92 11.89
CA SER A 172 1.02 -7.89 11.68
C SER A 172 1.52 -9.28 11.30
N TRP A 173 2.81 -9.47 11.06
CA TRP A 173 3.39 -10.77 10.77
C TRP A 173 3.61 -11.53 12.07
N LEU A 174 2.97 -12.70 12.19
CA LEU A 174 2.99 -13.49 13.42
C LEU A 174 4.36 -14.13 13.68
N ASN A 175 4.98 -14.73 12.66
CA ASN A 175 6.19 -15.56 12.83
C ASN A 175 7.34 -15.16 11.87
N PRO A 176 7.81 -13.91 11.90
CA PRO A 176 8.98 -13.51 11.13
C PRO A 176 10.25 -14.19 11.67
N GLN A 177 11.14 -14.68 10.80
CA GLN A 177 12.43 -15.20 11.22
C GLN A 177 13.48 -14.09 11.29
N PRO A 178 14.43 -14.12 12.23
CA PRO A 178 15.60 -13.24 12.21
C PRO A 178 16.39 -13.40 10.91
N ILE A 179 17.02 -12.31 10.45
CA ILE A 179 17.95 -12.37 9.30
C ILE A 179 19.39 -12.39 9.83
N PRO A 180 20.23 -13.36 9.45
CA PRO A 180 21.63 -13.41 9.86
C PRO A 180 22.38 -12.10 9.54
N GLY A 181 23.25 -11.66 10.46
CA GLY A 181 24.01 -10.41 10.29
C GLY A 181 23.19 -9.13 10.52
N THR A 182 21.99 -9.25 11.08
CA THR A 182 21.14 -8.12 11.49
C THR A 182 20.77 -8.19 12.97
N ILE A 183 20.41 -7.05 13.55
CA ILE A 183 19.83 -6.95 14.89
C ILE A 183 18.32 -7.12 14.73
N PHE A 184 17.74 -8.20 15.27
CA PHE A 184 16.31 -8.43 15.20
C PHE A 184 15.55 -7.50 16.16
N SER A 185 14.53 -6.80 15.63
CA SER A 185 13.68 -5.91 16.40
C SER A 185 12.22 -6.34 16.32
N SER A 186 11.66 -6.85 17.41
CA SER A 186 10.28 -7.29 17.48
C SER A 186 9.30 -6.11 17.60
N LYS A 187 8.04 -6.35 17.20
CA LYS A 187 6.95 -5.36 17.33
C LYS A 187 6.69 -4.88 18.77
N HIS A 188 7.12 -5.66 19.77
CA HIS A 188 6.93 -5.35 21.19
C HIS A 188 7.99 -4.39 21.74
N GLN A 189 9.11 -4.22 21.04
CA GLN A 189 10.12 -3.24 21.40
C GLN A 189 9.68 -1.84 20.98
N ASN A 190 9.89 -0.87 21.87
CA ASN A 190 9.71 0.55 21.58
C ASN A 190 10.67 0.98 20.45
N LEU A 191 10.13 1.59 19.39
CA LEU A 191 10.93 1.94 18.22
C LEU A 191 11.95 3.05 18.51
N ASP A 192 11.58 4.04 19.30
CA ASP A 192 12.47 5.15 19.64
C ASP A 192 13.67 4.64 20.46
N ALA A 193 13.44 3.70 21.39
CA ALA A 193 14.51 3.03 22.11
C ALA A 193 15.41 2.19 21.18
N VAL A 194 14.83 1.48 20.22
CA VAL A 194 15.58 0.68 19.23
C VAL A 194 16.49 1.57 18.38
N LEU A 195 16.00 2.73 17.94
CA LEU A 195 16.76 3.66 17.11
C LEU A 195 17.85 4.40 17.89
N ASN A 196 17.66 4.61 19.20
CA ASN A 196 18.59 5.40 20.03
C ASN A 196 19.61 4.57 20.83
N ASN A 197 19.40 3.25 21.03
CA ASN A 197 20.23 2.42 21.93
C ASN A 197 21.38 1.64 21.25
N THR A 198 21.91 2.09 20.10
CA THR A 198 23.12 1.47 19.50
C THR A 198 24.07 2.48 18.87
#